data_AF-A0A955C655-F1
#
_entry.id   AF-A0A955C655-F1
#
_cell.length_a   1.000
_cell.length_b   1.000
_cell.length_c   1.000
_cell.angle_alpha   90.00
_cell.angle_beta   90.00
_cell.angle_gamma   90.00
#
_symmetry.space_group_name_H-M   'P 1'
#
loop_
_entity.id
_entity.type
_entity.pdbx_description
1 polymer ?
#
loop_
_entity_poly.entity_id
_entity_poly.type
_entity_poly.pdbx_seq_one_letter_code
_entity_poly.pdbx_strand_id
1 'polypeptide(L)'
;MKRHRFGRRFRFGFLAGQANGRPARRNRVRTHAASAITPRIESLEQRIVLTSNWVAQGPGPATDGQVEGVGPAPADQVVGAIHTVVAHPTDADTLWIGATNGGIWRTDDATASSPTWYPQTDNLTSLSIGALELDPLDGTHDTLAAGIGRYSSFGSVGDTRTGIITTTDGGTTWSDPGSGGSLAGIGPNISGIAPRGSTIVTSVNTSTAFTCSDVGIHRSTDAGATFSKISGLGVGIPSGVAFDLASDSASSSTL
;
A
#
# COMPACT_ATOMS: atom_id res chain seq x y z
N MET A 1 32.93 73.02 3.73
CA MET A 1 31.47 73.09 3.45
C MET A 1 30.72 73.57 4.69
N LYS A 2 29.45 74.00 4.58
CA LYS A 2 28.61 74.49 5.71
C LYS A 2 28.19 73.29 6.60
N ARG A 3 28.37 73.32 7.94
CA ARG A 3 27.40 73.71 9.02
C ARG A 3 26.13 72.83 9.04
N HIS A 4 25.55 72.36 10.16
CA HIS A 4 25.70 72.61 11.63
C HIS A 4 25.03 71.42 12.39
N ARG A 5 24.96 71.20 13.73
CA ARG A 5 25.26 71.87 15.03
C ARG A 5 25.64 70.75 16.05
N PHE A 6 26.54 70.93 17.04
CA PHE A 6 26.29 71.28 18.46
C PHE A 6 25.06 70.65 19.18
N GLY A 7 25.14 70.06 20.40
CA GLY A 7 26.30 69.59 21.20
C GLY A 7 26.17 69.70 22.74
N ARG A 8 27.19 69.14 23.45
CA ARG A 8 27.73 69.50 24.79
C ARG A 8 27.02 69.14 26.13
N ARG A 9 27.89 68.60 27.03
CA ARG A 9 28.05 68.76 28.51
C ARG A 9 27.45 67.71 29.48
N PHE A 10 28.31 67.35 30.45
CA PHE A 10 28.02 66.62 31.70
C PHE A 10 27.52 67.57 32.81
N ARG A 11 26.67 67.09 33.72
CA ARG A 11 27.04 66.80 35.13
C ARG A 11 25.94 66.09 35.92
N PHE A 12 26.32 65.60 37.11
CA PHE A 12 25.46 64.93 38.11
C PHE A 12 24.39 65.86 38.71
N GLY A 13 23.28 65.27 39.15
CA GLY A 13 22.35 65.80 40.14
C GLY A 13 21.76 64.65 40.95
N PHE A 14 21.83 64.71 42.28
CA PHE A 14 21.45 63.61 43.19
C PHE A 14 20.43 64.14 44.20
N LEU A 15 19.22 63.57 44.21
CA LEU A 15 18.25 63.62 45.31
C LEU A 15 17.58 62.23 45.35
N ALA A 16 17.68 61.48 46.46
CA ALA A 16 16.85 61.65 47.65
C ALA A 16 15.34 61.47 47.32
N GLY A 17 14.65 60.40 47.72
CA GLY A 17 15.06 59.23 48.51
C GLY A 17 14.13 58.98 49.69
N GLN A 18 13.53 57.80 49.73
CA GLN A 18 12.83 57.24 50.89
C GLN A 18 13.09 55.74 50.88
N ALA A 19 13.69 55.22 51.95
CA ALA A 19 13.94 53.79 52.10
C ALA A 19 12.74 53.13 52.79
N ASN A 20 12.37 51.92 52.37
CA ASN A 20 11.61 51.01 53.21
C ASN A 20 12.02 49.56 52.96
N GLY A 21 11.91 48.74 54.00
CA GLY A 21 12.73 47.53 54.19
C GLY A 21 12.72 46.49 53.06
N ARG A 22 13.91 45.96 52.75
CA ARG A 22 14.05 44.62 52.16
C ARG A 22 14.02 43.58 53.30
N PRO A 23 12.96 42.78 53.48
CA PRO A 23 12.95 41.70 54.46
C PRO A 23 13.91 40.58 54.05
N ALA A 24 14.41 39.83 55.02
CA ALA A 24 15.43 38.81 54.82
C ALA A 24 14.97 37.64 53.92
N ARG A 25 15.92 37.06 53.18
CA ARG A 25 15.71 35.98 52.20
C ARG A 25 15.32 34.66 52.90
N ARG A 26 14.01 34.43 53.12
CA ARG A 26 13.50 33.13 53.63
C ARG A 26 13.83 32.01 52.65
N ASN A 27 14.63 31.02 53.10
CA ASN A 27 14.77 29.74 52.40
C ASN A 27 13.42 29.01 52.42
N ARG A 28 12.73 28.97 51.28
CA ARG A 28 11.47 28.24 51.13
C ARG A 28 11.76 26.80 50.71
N VAL A 29 11.85 25.89 51.69
CA VAL A 29 11.90 24.44 51.43
C VAL A 29 10.68 24.07 50.60
N ARG A 30 10.90 23.57 49.37
CA ARG A 30 9.83 22.97 48.57
C ARG A 30 9.58 21.56 49.08
N THR A 31 8.59 21.40 49.96
CA THR A 31 7.97 20.10 50.20
C THR A 31 7.26 19.68 48.92
N HIS A 32 7.88 18.81 48.13
CA HIS A 32 7.22 18.18 46.99
C HIS A 32 6.15 17.23 47.52
N ALA A 33 4.88 17.61 47.38
CA ALA A 33 3.78 16.68 47.59
C ALA A 33 3.87 15.59 46.52
N ALA A 34 4.16 14.36 46.93
CA ALA A 34 4.18 13.22 46.03
C ALA A 34 2.75 12.94 45.57
N SER A 35 2.43 13.26 44.31
CA SER A 35 1.16 12.86 43.71
C SER A 35 1.18 11.34 43.52
N ALA A 36 0.52 10.62 44.42
CA ALA A 36 0.40 9.17 44.35
C ALA A 36 -0.48 8.78 43.15
N ILE A 37 0.15 8.54 42.00
CA ILE A 37 -0.51 7.99 40.80
C ILE A 37 -0.98 6.59 41.18
N THR A 38 -2.26 6.47 41.54
CA THR A 38 -2.89 5.18 41.78
C THR A 38 -3.20 4.58 40.42
N PRO A 39 -2.61 3.44 40.03
CA PRO A 39 -2.94 2.82 38.76
C PRO A 39 -4.41 2.39 38.80
N ARG A 40 -5.21 2.95 37.89
CA ARG A 40 -6.58 2.46 37.67
C ARG A 40 -6.48 1.29 36.70
N ILE A 41 -6.89 0.11 37.16
CA ILE A 41 -7.25 -0.98 36.26
C ILE A 41 -8.57 -0.56 35.62
N GLU A 42 -8.52 -0.22 34.33
CA GLU A 42 -9.73 -0.14 33.51
C GLU A 42 -10.28 -1.55 33.31
N SER A 43 -11.62 -1.68 33.30
CA SER A 43 -12.21 -2.94 32.85
C SER A 43 -11.85 -3.11 31.39
N LEU A 44 -11.21 -4.22 31.04
CA LEU A 44 -11.08 -4.60 29.63
C LEU A 44 -12.48 -4.59 29.00
N GLU A 45 -12.53 -4.09 27.77
CA GLU A 45 -13.72 -4.14 26.92
C GLU A 45 -14.24 -5.59 26.83
N GLN A 46 -15.55 -5.75 26.66
CA GLN A 46 -16.16 -7.08 26.61
C GLN A 46 -15.77 -7.78 25.30
N ARG A 47 -14.63 -8.48 25.32
CA ARG A 47 -14.14 -9.31 24.22
C ARG A 47 -15.07 -10.49 24.01
N ILE A 48 -16.12 -10.25 23.24
CA ILE A 48 -16.92 -11.30 22.60
C ILE A 48 -15.96 -12.05 21.68
N VAL A 49 -15.53 -13.23 22.12
CA VAL A 49 -14.90 -14.20 21.22
C VAL A 49 -15.99 -14.62 20.25
N LEU A 50 -15.94 -14.09 19.02
CA LEU A 50 -16.73 -14.61 17.92
C LEU A 50 -16.31 -16.07 17.73
N THR A 51 -17.19 -17.00 18.08
CA THR A 51 -16.99 -18.44 17.86
C THR A 51 -17.25 -18.78 16.39
N SER A 52 -16.58 -18.08 15.49
CA SER A 52 -16.57 -18.34 14.06
C SER A 52 -15.67 -19.54 13.80
N ASN A 53 -16.27 -20.65 13.35
CA ASN A 53 -15.51 -21.74 12.74
C ASN A 53 -14.87 -21.19 11.46
N TRP A 54 -13.54 -21.11 11.42
CA TRP A 54 -12.82 -20.74 10.21
C TRP A 54 -12.92 -21.88 9.21
N VAL A 55 -13.55 -21.62 8.06
CA VAL A 55 -13.67 -22.56 6.94
C VAL A 55 -12.80 -22.04 5.80
N ALA A 56 -11.88 -22.86 5.31
CA ALA A 56 -11.04 -22.50 4.18
C ALA A 56 -11.89 -22.33 2.91
N GLN A 57 -11.72 -21.20 2.21
CA GLN A 57 -12.49 -20.87 1.00
C GLN A 57 -11.74 -21.18 -0.30
N GLY A 58 -10.59 -21.87 -0.22
CA GLY A 58 -9.69 -22.09 -1.35
C GLY A 58 -8.70 -20.93 -1.58
N PRO A 59 -7.96 -20.92 -2.71
CA PRO A 59 -7.95 -21.95 -3.75
C PRO A 59 -7.23 -23.22 -3.26
N GLY A 60 -7.63 -24.39 -3.76
CA GLY A 60 -7.02 -25.68 -3.40
C GLY A 60 -8.06 -26.74 -3.00
N PRO A 61 -7.68 -27.76 -2.22
CA PRO A 61 -6.36 -27.95 -1.62
C PRO A 61 -5.30 -28.43 -2.63
N ALA A 62 -4.04 -28.12 -2.35
CA ALA A 62 -2.91 -28.93 -2.84
C ALA A 62 -2.46 -29.89 -1.73
N THR A 63 -1.97 -31.08 -2.08
CA THR A 63 -1.39 -32.07 -1.16
C THR A 63 0.14 -32.07 -1.26
N ASP A 64 0.82 -32.95 -0.51
CA ASP A 64 2.26 -33.20 -0.60
C ASP A 64 3.14 -31.96 -0.33
N GLY A 65 2.57 -30.98 0.40
CA GLY A 65 3.24 -29.74 0.79
C GLY A 65 4.30 -29.93 1.88
N GLN A 66 5.07 -28.88 2.15
CA GLN A 66 6.07 -28.86 3.22
C GLN A 66 5.42 -28.69 4.62
N VAL A 67 4.69 -29.72 5.06
CA VAL A 67 3.98 -29.75 6.35
C VAL A 67 4.71 -30.62 7.39
N GLU A 68 4.89 -30.10 8.60
CA GLU A 68 5.44 -30.85 9.74
C GLU A 68 4.33 -31.22 10.74
N GLY A 69 4.31 -32.47 11.20
CA GLY A 69 3.35 -32.95 12.21
C GLY A 69 1.91 -33.15 11.73
N VAL A 70 1.61 -32.83 10.47
CA VAL A 70 0.32 -33.10 9.83
C VAL A 70 0.27 -34.56 9.34
N GLY A 71 -0.92 -35.16 9.28
CA GLY A 71 -1.11 -36.50 8.72
C GLY A 71 -0.94 -36.54 7.20
N PRO A 72 -0.81 -37.74 6.59
CA PRO A 72 -0.72 -37.89 5.14
C PRO A 72 -2.02 -37.47 4.44
N ALA A 73 -1.96 -37.32 3.11
CA ALA A 73 -3.12 -37.02 2.28
C ALA A 73 -4.35 -37.89 2.62
N PRO A 74 -5.56 -37.29 2.73
CA PRO A 74 -5.91 -35.91 2.40
C PRO A 74 -5.83 -34.92 3.58
N ALA A 75 -5.01 -35.16 4.61
CA ALA A 75 -4.86 -34.25 5.75
C ALA A 75 -3.76 -33.18 5.58
N ASP A 76 -2.80 -33.41 4.67
CA ASP A 76 -1.62 -32.60 4.36
C ASP A 76 -1.90 -31.35 3.51
N GLN A 77 -3.13 -30.83 3.58
CA GLN A 77 -3.62 -29.79 2.67
C GLN A 77 -2.90 -28.47 2.87
N VAL A 78 -2.37 -27.91 1.78
CA VAL A 78 -1.73 -26.60 1.72
C VAL A 78 -2.37 -25.69 0.67
N VAL A 79 -2.14 -24.39 0.83
CA VAL A 79 -2.50 -23.34 -0.12
C VAL A 79 -1.29 -22.42 -0.32
N GLY A 80 -1.12 -21.89 -1.54
CA GLY A 80 -0.08 -20.91 -1.85
C GLY A 80 -0.35 -19.55 -1.19
N ALA A 81 0.68 -18.72 -1.07
CA ALA A 81 0.53 -17.37 -0.52
C ALA A 81 -0.29 -16.46 -1.46
N ILE A 82 -1.55 -16.20 -1.12
CA ILE A 82 -2.39 -15.20 -1.79
C ILE A 82 -1.90 -13.79 -1.43
N HIS A 83 -1.78 -12.92 -2.43
CA HIS A 83 -1.25 -11.57 -2.28
C HIS A 83 -2.33 -10.49 -2.40
N THR A 84 -3.32 -10.70 -3.29
CA THR A 84 -4.43 -9.77 -3.53
C THR A 84 -5.74 -10.52 -3.78
N VAL A 85 -6.87 -9.87 -3.47
CA VAL A 85 -8.24 -10.37 -3.62
C VAL A 85 -9.10 -9.23 -4.16
N VAL A 86 -9.88 -9.49 -5.20
CA VAL A 86 -10.82 -8.55 -5.82
C VAL A 86 -12.19 -9.22 -5.86
N ALA A 87 -13.20 -8.57 -5.29
CA ALA A 87 -14.59 -9.02 -5.35
C ALA A 87 -15.33 -8.31 -6.48
N HIS A 88 -16.24 -9.01 -7.15
CA HIS A 88 -17.17 -8.37 -8.08
C HIS A 88 -18.09 -7.40 -7.32
N PRO A 89 -18.33 -6.16 -7.81
CA PRO A 89 -18.96 -5.11 -7.01
C PRO A 89 -20.48 -5.30 -6.81
N THR A 90 -21.11 -6.18 -7.59
CA THR A 90 -22.56 -6.43 -7.54
C THR A 90 -22.94 -7.92 -7.51
N ASP A 91 -21.96 -8.82 -7.36
CA ASP A 91 -22.18 -10.27 -7.21
C ASP A 91 -21.31 -10.75 -6.04
N ALA A 92 -21.86 -11.62 -5.19
CA ALA A 92 -21.18 -12.14 -4.01
C ALA A 92 -20.43 -13.44 -4.29
N ASP A 93 -20.73 -14.14 -5.39
CA ASP A 93 -20.15 -15.42 -5.75
C ASP A 93 -18.92 -15.30 -6.67
N THR A 94 -18.76 -14.21 -7.43
CA THR A 94 -17.58 -13.98 -8.27
C THR A 94 -16.46 -13.25 -7.52
N LEU A 95 -15.32 -13.92 -7.34
CA LEU A 95 -14.07 -13.34 -6.83
C LEU A 95 -12.89 -13.68 -7.75
N TRP A 96 -11.92 -12.76 -7.83
CA TRP A 96 -10.59 -13.00 -8.37
C TRP A 96 -9.53 -12.86 -7.28
N ILE A 97 -8.45 -13.63 -7.39
CA ILE A 97 -7.31 -13.55 -6.47
C ILE A 97 -5.99 -13.62 -7.24
N GLY A 98 -4.99 -12.89 -6.76
CA GLY A 98 -3.61 -12.96 -7.25
C GLY A 98 -2.71 -13.68 -6.26
N ALA A 99 -2.05 -14.76 -6.70
CA ALA A 99 -1.11 -15.52 -5.89
C ALA A 99 0.36 -15.08 -6.11
N THR A 100 1.15 -15.13 -5.04
CA THR A 100 2.53 -14.62 -4.96
C THR A 100 3.49 -15.22 -6.01
N ASN A 101 3.28 -16.49 -6.39
CA ASN A 101 3.88 -17.09 -7.58
C ASN A 101 3.00 -18.25 -8.09
N GLY A 102 1.70 -17.99 -8.20
CA GLY A 102 0.69 -18.99 -8.56
C GLY A 102 -0.39 -18.47 -9.50
N GLY A 103 -0.21 -17.29 -10.09
CA GLY A 103 -1.11 -16.74 -11.09
C GLY A 103 -2.37 -16.09 -10.52
N ILE A 104 -3.30 -15.78 -11.42
CA ILE A 104 -4.64 -15.29 -11.08
C ILE A 104 -5.60 -16.48 -11.10
N TRP A 105 -6.48 -16.55 -10.10
CA TRP A 105 -7.57 -17.53 -10.03
C TRP A 105 -8.91 -16.80 -9.92
N ARG A 106 -9.97 -17.43 -10.45
CA ARG A 106 -11.37 -16.98 -10.36
C ARG A 106 -12.23 -18.05 -9.71
N THR A 107 -13.22 -17.66 -8.93
CA THR A 107 -14.38 -18.47 -8.51
C THR A 107 -15.65 -17.76 -8.95
N ASP A 108 -16.72 -18.53 -9.14
CA ASP A 108 -18.09 -18.06 -9.43
C ASP A 108 -19.10 -18.74 -8.49
N ASP A 109 -18.64 -19.17 -7.32
CA ASP A 109 -19.37 -19.87 -6.27
C ASP A 109 -18.80 -19.55 -4.87
N ALA A 110 -18.27 -18.33 -4.67
CA ALA A 110 -17.55 -17.91 -3.46
C ALA A 110 -18.37 -17.95 -2.16
N THR A 111 -19.71 -17.97 -2.21
CA THR A 111 -20.56 -18.14 -1.02
C THR A 111 -20.88 -19.61 -0.70
N ALA A 112 -20.45 -20.55 -1.54
CA ALA A 112 -20.60 -21.99 -1.30
C ALA A 112 -19.75 -22.45 -0.10
N SER A 113 -20.11 -23.59 0.49
CA SER A 113 -19.36 -24.17 1.62
C SER A 113 -17.97 -24.72 1.25
N SER A 114 -17.63 -24.72 -0.03
CA SER A 114 -16.34 -25.16 -0.59
C SER A 114 -16.23 -24.63 -2.04
N PRO A 115 -15.84 -23.36 -2.24
CA PRO A 115 -15.82 -22.74 -3.57
C PRO A 115 -14.86 -23.42 -4.56
N THR A 116 -15.23 -23.37 -5.83
CA THR A 116 -14.49 -23.89 -6.98
C THR A 116 -13.61 -22.79 -7.57
N TRP A 117 -12.31 -23.06 -7.71
CA TRP A 117 -11.37 -22.08 -8.26
C TRP A 117 -10.74 -22.55 -9.57
N TYR A 118 -10.74 -21.66 -10.55
CA TYR A 118 -10.20 -21.86 -11.89
C TYR A 118 -8.95 -21.01 -12.09
N PRO A 119 -7.80 -21.58 -12.49
CA PRO A 119 -6.63 -20.80 -12.84
C PRO A 119 -6.87 -20.04 -14.15
N GLN A 120 -6.36 -18.81 -14.26
CA GLN A 120 -6.62 -17.91 -15.39
C GLN A 120 -5.35 -17.58 -16.19
N THR A 121 -4.16 -17.80 -15.63
CA THR A 121 -2.89 -17.28 -16.17
C THR A 121 -1.77 -18.32 -16.37
N ASP A 122 -2.03 -19.62 -16.21
CA ASP A 122 -1.00 -20.69 -16.22
C ASP A 122 -0.15 -20.74 -17.51
N ASN A 123 -0.64 -20.16 -18.60
CA ASN A 123 0.06 -20.08 -19.90
C ASN A 123 0.90 -18.80 -20.08
N LEU A 124 0.93 -17.88 -19.09
CA LEU A 124 1.65 -16.61 -19.17
C LEU A 124 3.11 -16.73 -18.70
N THR A 125 3.93 -15.76 -19.09
CA THR A 125 5.38 -15.70 -18.77
C THR A 125 5.69 -15.47 -17.28
N SER A 126 4.70 -15.13 -16.47
CA SER A 126 4.88 -14.84 -15.04
C SER A 126 3.63 -15.11 -14.23
N LEU A 127 3.79 -15.87 -13.14
CA LEU A 127 2.73 -16.17 -12.16
C LEU A 127 2.91 -15.36 -10.86
N SER A 128 3.87 -14.42 -10.82
CA SER A 128 4.13 -13.49 -9.71
C SER A 128 3.15 -12.30 -9.71
N ILE A 129 1.97 -12.45 -9.11
CA ILE A 129 0.97 -11.38 -9.04
C ILE A 129 1.24 -10.47 -7.84
N GLY A 130 1.47 -9.18 -8.11
CA GLY A 130 1.81 -8.15 -7.12
C GLY A 130 0.78 -7.04 -6.94
N ALA A 131 -0.21 -6.95 -7.83
CA ALA A 131 -1.41 -6.11 -7.68
C ALA A 131 -2.52 -6.61 -8.62
N LEU A 132 -3.78 -6.32 -8.31
CA LEU A 132 -4.95 -6.63 -9.14
C LEU A 132 -6.08 -5.66 -8.77
N GLU A 133 -6.70 -5.01 -9.75
CA GLU A 133 -7.88 -4.15 -9.56
C GLU A 133 -8.83 -4.26 -10.78
N LEU A 134 -10.13 -4.15 -10.54
CA LEU A 134 -11.17 -3.96 -11.57
C LEU A 134 -11.12 -2.53 -12.12
N ASP A 135 -11.53 -2.33 -13.37
CA ASP A 135 -11.80 -0.99 -13.90
C ASP A 135 -13.19 -0.50 -13.44
N PRO A 136 -13.30 0.51 -12.57
CA PRO A 136 -14.58 1.04 -12.10
C PRO A 136 -15.31 1.88 -13.17
N LEU A 137 -14.72 2.07 -14.36
CA LEU A 137 -15.40 2.66 -15.52
C LEU A 137 -16.02 1.58 -16.43
N ASP A 138 -15.69 0.30 -16.25
CA ASP A 138 -16.35 -0.79 -16.94
C ASP A 138 -17.68 -1.14 -16.27
N GLY A 139 -18.77 -0.98 -17.03
CA GLY A 139 -20.14 -1.26 -16.59
C GLY A 139 -20.57 -2.73 -16.68
N THR A 140 -19.74 -3.63 -17.24
CA THR A 140 -19.95 -5.08 -17.10
C THR A 140 -19.08 -5.72 -16.03
N HIS A 141 -18.07 -4.98 -15.55
CA HIS A 141 -17.10 -5.41 -14.54
C HIS A 141 -16.26 -6.64 -14.97
N ASP A 142 -16.04 -6.80 -16.28
CA ASP A 142 -15.20 -7.84 -16.88
C ASP A 142 -13.74 -7.39 -17.08
N THR A 143 -13.48 -6.09 -16.98
CA THR A 143 -12.16 -5.48 -17.21
C THR A 143 -11.34 -5.41 -15.93
N LEU A 144 -10.22 -6.15 -15.89
CA LEU A 144 -9.25 -6.11 -14.78
C LEU A 144 -7.83 -5.84 -15.30
N ALA A 145 -7.02 -5.17 -14.47
CA ALA A 145 -5.59 -5.01 -14.68
C ALA A 145 -4.80 -5.61 -13.50
N ALA A 146 -3.76 -6.37 -13.80
CA ALA A 146 -2.87 -6.97 -12.80
C ALA A 146 -1.43 -6.48 -12.96
N GLY A 147 -0.80 -6.17 -11.83
CA GLY A 147 0.60 -5.80 -11.75
C GLY A 147 1.47 -7.01 -11.45
N ILE A 148 2.55 -7.20 -12.20
CA ILE A 148 3.51 -8.29 -11.94
C ILE A 148 4.51 -7.84 -10.88
N GLY A 149 4.61 -8.58 -9.78
CA GLY A 149 5.41 -8.21 -8.62
C GLY A 149 5.82 -9.42 -7.78
N ARG A 150 7.10 -9.44 -7.37
CA ARG A 150 7.72 -10.56 -6.66
C ARG A 150 7.61 -10.35 -5.15
N TYR A 151 6.78 -11.16 -4.50
CA TYR A 151 6.64 -11.20 -3.04
C TYR A 151 7.02 -12.54 -2.41
N SER A 152 7.53 -13.48 -3.23
CA SER A 152 8.00 -14.77 -2.75
C SER A 152 9.23 -14.61 -1.84
N SER A 153 9.35 -15.50 -0.85
CA SER A 153 10.39 -15.46 0.17
C SER A 153 11.37 -16.65 0.03
N PHE A 154 12.47 -16.59 0.78
CA PHE A 154 13.62 -17.50 0.64
C PHE A 154 14.21 -17.49 -0.79
N GLY A 155 14.93 -18.54 -1.20
CA GLY A 155 15.69 -18.56 -2.46
C GLY A 155 14.83 -18.55 -3.74
N SER A 156 13.53 -18.77 -3.63
CA SER A 156 12.57 -18.72 -4.74
C SER A 156 12.14 -17.28 -4.99
N VAL A 157 12.88 -16.57 -5.85
CA VAL A 157 12.70 -15.13 -6.10
C VAL A 157 11.41 -14.81 -6.90
N GLY A 158 10.74 -15.81 -7.46
CA GLY A 158 9.56 -15.65 -8.31
C GLY A 158 9.87 -15.35 -9.79
N ASP A 159 8.83 -15.35 -10.61
CA ASP A 159 8.88 -15.29 -12.08
C ASP A 159 9.22 -13.91 -12.65
N THR A 160 9.44 -13.79 -13.95
CA THR A 160 9.91 -12.56 -14.62
C THR A 160 8.96 -11.39 -14.36
N ARG A 161 9.51 -10.23 -13.96
CA ARG A 161 8.74 -8.99 -13.79
C ARG A 161 8.55 -8.30 -15.13
N THR A 162 7.54 -8.73 -15.89
CA THR A 162 7.27 -8.26 -17.26
C THR A 162 6.63 -6.86 -17.33
N GLY A 163 5.83 -6.49 -16.32
CA GLY A 163 5.11 -5.21 -16.29
C GLY A 163 3.70 -5.40 -15.74
N ILE A 164 2.70 -5.26 -16.61
CA ILE A 164 1.29 -5.51 -16.29
C ILE A 164 0.66 -6.51 -17.27
N ILE A 165 -0.49 -7.07 -16.90
CA ILE A 165 -1.38 -7.82 -17.79
C ILE A 165 -2.83 -7.35 -17.61
N THR A 166 -3.66 -7.51 -18.63
CA THR A 166 -5.06 -7.05 -18.66
C THR A 166 -6.00 -8.07 -19.29
N THR A 167 -7.25 -8.06 -18.82
CA THR A 167 -8.41 -8.80 -19.36
C THR A 167 -9.57 -7.82 -19.62
N THR A 168 -10.48 -8.16 -20.52
CA THR A 168 -11.77 -7.48 -20.74
C THR A 168 -12.91 -8.50 -20.89
N ASP A 169 -12.76 -9.68 -20.29
CA ASP A 169 -13.67 -10.84 -20.40
C ASP A 169 -13.74 -11.63 -19.07
N GLY A 170 -13.62 -10.93 -17.95
CA GLY A 170 -13.73 -11.48 -16.61
C GLY A 170 -12.56 -12.41 -16.24
N GLY A 171 -11.42 -12.28 -16.92
CA GLY A 171 -10.25 -13.13 -16.75
C GLY A 171 -10.22 -14.37 -17.65
N THR A 172 -11.20 -14.57 -18.53
CA THR A 172 -11.25 -15.70 -19.47
C THR A 172 -10.03 -15.72 -20.40
N THR A 173 -9.55 -14.53 -20.81
CA THR A 173 -8.27 -14.33 -21.47
C THR A 173 -7.50 -13.17 -20.84
N TRP A 174 -6.17 -13.31 -20.80
CA TRP A 174 -5.24 -12.30 -20.29
C TRP A 174 -4.17 -12.00 -21.34
N SER A 175 -3.75 -10.73 -21.41
CA SER A 175 -2.77 -10.24 -22.38
C SER A 175 -1.81 -9.24 -21.74
N ASP A 176 -0.57 -9.17 -22.25
CA ASP A 176 0.35 -8.06 -21.94
C ASP A 176 0.10 -6.95 -22.98
N PRO A 177 -0.33 -5.74 -22.57
CA PRO A 177 -0.55 -4.62 -23.50
C PRO A 177 0.76 -4.04 -24.06
N GLY A 178 1.93 -4.45 -23.55
CA GLY A 178 3.26 -4.08 -24.03
C GLY A 178 4.13 -3.39 -22.98
N SER A 179 3.52 -2.91 -21.89
CA SER A 179 4.22 -2.41 -20.68
C SER A 179 5.36 -1.40 -20.95
N GLY A 180 5.19 -0.58 -21.98
CA GLY A 180 6.28 0.18 -22.60
C GLY A 180 6.70 1.48 -21.89
N GLY A 181 7.60 2.23 -22.52
CA GLY A 181 8.08 3.52 -21.99
C GLY A 181 8.86 3.37 -20.70
N SER A 182 8.44 4.07 -19.65
CA SER A 182 9.12 4.10 -18.33
C SER A 182 9.02 2.83 -17.50
N LEU A 183 8.25 1.82 -17.93
CA LEU A 183 8.27 0.46 -17.36
C LEU A 183 9.10 -0.54 -18.21
N ALA A 184 9.49 -0.16 -19.43
CA ALA A 184 10.20 -1.06 -20.34
C ALA A 184 11.60 -1.41 -19.83
N GLY A 185 11.89 -2.70 -19.70
CA GLY A 185 13.24 -3.21 -19.39
C GLY A 185 13.75 -2.96 -17.95
N ILE A 186 13.10 -2.11 -17.15
CA ILE A 186 13.51 -1.88 -15.75
C ILE A 186 13.18 -3.05 -14.81
N GLY A 187 12.38 -4.03 -15.29
CA GLY A 187 11.88 -5.16 -14.50
C GLY A 187 11.13 -4.69 -13.25
N PRO A 188 10.03 -3.93 -13.40
CA PRO A 188 9.39 -3.20 -12.32
C PRO A 188 8.65 -4.16 -11.37
N ASN A 189 8.73 -3.90 -10.07
CA ASN A 189 7.94 -4.60 -9.07
C ASN A 189 6.66 -3.81 -8.82
N ILE A 190 5.61 -4.14 -9.58
CA ILE A 190 4.31 -3.48 -9.40
C ILE A 190 3.74 -3.89 -8.05
N SER A 191 3.31 -2.91 -7.27
CA SER A 191 2.77 -3.10 -5.91
C SER A 191 1.37 -2.54 -5.72
N GLY A 192 0.86 -1.87 -6.75
CA GLY A 192 -0.47 -1.26 -6.84
C GLY A 192 -0.73 -0.92 -8.30
N ILE A 193 -1.96 -1.14 -8.76
CA ILE A 193 -2.40 -0.87 -10.13
C ILE A 193 -3.83 -0.36 -10.08
N ALA A 194 -4.09 0.78 -10.71
CA ALA A 194 -5.42 1.41 -10.75
C ALA A 194 -5.80 1.70 -12.21
N PRO A 195 -6.61 0.83 -12.85
CA PRO A 195 -7.16 1.08 -14.18
C PRO A 195 -8.38 2.03 -14.13
N ARG A 196 -8.51 2.87 -15.15
CA ARG A 196 -9.68 3.72 -15.46
C ARG A 196 -9.74 3.94 -16.98
N GLY A 197 -10.39 3.03 -17.69
CA GLY A 197 -10.41 2.96 -19.15
C GLY A 197 -8.99 2.87 -19.72
N SER A 198 -8.66 3.70 -20.71
CA SER A 198 -7.30 3.72 -21.28
C SER A 198 -6.25 4.31 -20.34
N THR A 199 -6.61 4.85 -19.17
CA THR A 199 -5.65 5.36 -18.19
C THR A 199 -5.36 4.29 -17.15
N ILE A 200 -4.10 3.90 -16.99
CA ILE A 200 -3.67 2.95 -15.95
C ILE A 200 -2.56 3.61 -15.14
N VAL A 201 -2.72 3.69 -13.82
CA VAL A 201 -1.68 4.13 -12.89
C VAL A 201 -1.07 2.90 -12.22
N THR A 202 0.25 2.90 -12.01
CA THR A 202 0.98 1.84 -11.29
C THR A 202 1.94 2.43 -10.26
N SER A 203 2.05 1.77 -9.11
CA SER A 203 3.14 2.02 -8.14
C SER A 203 4.21 0.95 -8.29
N VAL A 204 5.46 1.39 -8.44
CA VAL A 204 6.65 0.54 -8.53
C VAL A 204 7.44 0.69 -7.23
N ASN A 205 7.44 -0.35 -6.38
CA ASN A 205 8.12 -0.28 -5.09
C ASN A 205 9.62 -0.63 -5.17
N THR A 206 10.03 -1.43 -6.16
CA THR A 206 11.43 -1.71 -6.50
C THR A 206 11.57 -2.05 -7.99
N SER A 207 12.79 -2.04 -8.52
CA SER A 207 13.10 -2.41 -9.91
C SER A 207 14.32 -3.35 -9.96
N THR A 208 14.82 -3.70 -11.14
CA THR A 208 16.06 -4.47 -11.27
C THR A 208 17.32 -3.67 -10.92
N ALA A 209 17.32 -2.36 -11.18
CA ALA A 209 18.43 -1.44 -10.86
C ALA A 209 18.19 -0.61 -9.58
N PHE A 210 16.96 -0.62 -9.05
CA PHE A 210 16.47 0.12 -7.88
C PHE A 210 16.89 1.60 -7.84
N THR A 211 16.71 2.30 -8.95
CA THR A 211 17.07 3.73 -9.05
C THR A 211 15.87 4.66 -8.89
N CYS A 212 16.14 5.95 -8.61
CA CYS A 212 15.10 6.97 -8.52
C CYS A 212 14.40 7.30 -9.87
N SER A 213 14.88 6.81 -11.02
CA SER A 213 14.09 6.84 -12.27
C SER A 213 13.03 5.73 -12.30
N ASP A 214 13.28 4.59 -11.67
CA ASP A 214 12.52 3.36 -11.93
C ASP A 214 11.39 3.11 -10.92
N VAL A 215 11.48 3.68 -9.72
CA VAL A 215 10.52 3.46 -8.61
C VAL A 215 9.62 4.67 -8.37
N GLY A 216 8.36 4.45 -7.97
CA GLY A 216 7.38 5.50 -7.72
C GLY A 216 6.10 5.32 -8.54
N ILE A 217 5.46 6.42 -8.95
CA ILE A 217 4.17 6.39 -9.66
C ILE A 217 4.39 6.58 -11.16
N HIS A 218 3.85 5.65 -11.94
CA HIS A 218 3.87 5.63 -13.40
C HIS A 218 2.43 5.63 -13.94
N ARG A 219 2.20 6.19 -15.12
CA ARG A 219 0.88 6.29 -15.74
C ARG A 219 0.92 6.07 -17.25
N SER A 220 0.10 5.13 -17.73
CA SER A 220 -0.31 4.99 -19.12
C SER A 220 -1.58 5.80 -19.40
N THR A 221 -1.76 6.24 -20.64
CA THR A 221 -3.04 6.79 -21.17
C THR A 221 -3.51 6.04 -22.43
N ASP A 222 -2.86 4.92 -22.74
CA ASP A 222 -2.97 4.09 -23.94
C ASP A 222 -3.23 2.61 -23.58
N ALA A 223 -4.03 2.38 -22.53
CA ALA A 223 -4.46 1.06 -22.04
C ALA A 223 -3.31 0.12 -21.65
N GLY A 224 -2.20 0.68 -21.17
CA GLY A 224 -1.03 -0.07 -20.71
C GLY A 224 0.09 -0.23 -21.75
N ALA A 225 -0.10 0.22 -22.99
CA ALA A 225 0.90 0.06 -24.04
C ALA A 225 2.20 0.83 -23.76
N THR A 226 2.12 2.06 -23.23
CA THR A 226 3.29 2.82 -22.76
C THR A 226 3.00 3.61 -21.48
N PHE A 227 3.98 3.64 -20.57
CA PHE A 227 3.89 4.37 -19.31
C PHE A 227 4.83 5.57 -19.28
N SER A 228 4.35 6.72 -18.80
CA SER A 228 5.18 7.86 -18.38
C SER A 228 5.24 7.96 -16.86
N LYS A 229 6.41 8.22 -16.30
CA LYS A 229 6.54 8.47 -14.86
C LYS A 229 5.92 9.81 -14.49
N ILE A 230 5.13 9.84 -13.41
CA ILE A 230 4.47 11.06 -12.91
C ILE A 230 4.93 11.49 -11.51
N SER A 231 5.63 10.63 -10.77
CA SER A 231 6.28 11.02 -9.51
C SER A 231 7.68 11.58 -9.72
N GLY A 232 8.06 12.58 -8.91
CA GLY A 232 9.40 13.18 -8.91
C GLY A 232 9.62 14.29 -9.95
N LEU A 233 8.59 14.76 -10.64
CA LEU A 233 8.69 15.78 -11.70
C LEU A 233 8.89 17.22 -11.18
N GLY A 234 9.19 17.41 -9.89
CA GLY A 234 9.31 18.73 -9.26
C GLY A 234 7.97 19.46 -9.01
N VAL A 235 6.85 18.88 -9.45
CA VAL A 235 5.48 19.37 -9.24
C VAL A 235 4.58 18.21 -8.81
N GLY A 236 3.65 18.46 -7.89
CA GLY A 236 2.72 17.44 -7.39
C GLY A 236 3.41 16.35 -6.57
N ILE A 237 3.51 15.15 -7.13
CA ILE A 237 3.95 13.93 -6.42
C ILE A 237 5.48 13.92 -6.26
N PRO A 238 6.03 13.77 -5.04
CA PRO A 238 7.48 13.74 -4.80
C PRO A 238 8.15 12.49 -5.38
N SER A 239 9.48 12.54 -5.55
CA SER A 239 10.28 11.38 -5.95
C SER A 239 10.46 10.42 -4.77
N GLY A 240 10.20 9.13 -4.98
CA GLY A 240 10.45 8.10 -3.97
C GLY A 240 9.83 6.76 -4.35
N VAL A 241 10.03 5.77 -3.48
CA VAL A 241 9.32 4.50 -3.52
C VAL A 241 7.83 4.74 -3.26
N ALA A 242 6.97 4.16 -4.09
CA ALA A 242 5.53 4.08 -3.85
C ALA A 242 5.16 2.63 -3.59
N PHE A 243 4.36 2.38 -2.56
CA PHE A 243 4.01 1.03 -2.11
C PHE A 243 2.63 0.57 -2.54
N ASP A 244 1.69 1.49 -2.77
CA ASP A 244 0.26 1.20 -2.88
C ASP A 244 -0.45 2.28 -3.71
N LEU A 245 -1.65 1.97 -4.20
CA LEU A 245 -2.60 2.87 -4.86
C LEU A 245 -4.00 2.60 -4.32
N ALA A 246 -4.78 3.64 -4.07
CA ALA A 246 -6.18 3.53 -3.69
C ALA A 246 -7.03 4.41 -4.61
N SER A 247 -7.96 3.80 -5.34
CA SER A 247 -8.89 4.52 -6.21
C SER A 247 -10.09 5.08 -5.43
N ASP A 248 -10.58 6.25 -5.84
CA ASP A 248 -11.87 6.76 -5.36
C ASP A 248 -12.99 6.19 -6.24
N SER A 249 -13.74 5.21 -5.73
CA SER A 249 -14.86 4.59 -6.44
C SER A 249 -16.07 5.52 -6.61
N ALA A 250 -16.16 6.62 -5.86
CA ALA A 250 -17.24 7.61 -6.00
C ALA A 250 -16.97 8.67 -7.09
N SER A 251 -15.77 8.71 -7.67
CA SER A 251 -15.38 9.68 -8.68
C SER A 251 -14.62 9.04 -9.85
N SER A 252 -15.27 9.02 -11.02
CA SER A 252 -14.64 8.67 -12.30
C SER A 252 -13.63 9.71 -12.80
N SER A 253 -13.46 10.83 -12.09
CA SER A 253 -12.66 11.99 -12.51
C SER A 253 -11.36 12.19 -11.73
N THR A 254 -11.13 11.43 -10.66
CA THR A 254 -9.95 11.55 -9.78
C THR A 254 -9.22 10.22 -9.63
N LEU A 255 -7.91 10.26 -9.93
CA LEU A 255 -6.88 9.26 -9.62
C LEU A 255 -5.96 9.86 -8.55
#